data_AF-A0A174N1V0-F1
#
_entry.id   AF-A0A174N1V0-F1
#
_cell.length_a   1.000
_cell.length_b   1.000
_cell.length_c   1.000
_cell.angle_alpha   90.00
_cell.angle_beta   90.00
_cell.angle_gamma   90.00
#
_symmetry.space_group_name_H-M   'P 1'
#
loop_
_entity.id
_entity.type
_entity.pdbx_description
1 polymer ?
#
loop_
_entity_poly.entity_id
_entity_poly.type
_entity_poly.pdbx_seq_one_letter_code
_entity_poly.pdbx_strand_id
1 'polypeptide(L)'
;MGFLIFISPLLLGILGNVFYNVVGKSTPEKINPFVSLAVTYCMALLVCIALFLLTSRDKNLLAAAAEANWTSYCLGVCIVFADLSLILLFRAGWDISIGSLIANIACSVIVVIIGVCFFGENITAMKITGVIVCAVGLYIINSPEKAARKK
;
A
#
# COMPACT_ATOMS: atom_id res chain seq x y z
N MET A 1 -5.89 -5.10 27.84
CA MET A 1 -6.49 -4.22 26.82
C MET A 1 -5.47 -3.50 25.93
N GLY A 2 -4.24 -3.22 26.38
CA GLY A 2 -3.23 -2.50 25.55
C GLY A 2 -2.77 -3.23 24.27
N PHE A 3 -2.65 -4.56 24.29
CA PHE A 3 -2.21 -5.33 23.12
C PHE A 3 -3.18 -5.26 21.93
N LEU A 4 -4.50 -5.28 22.20
CA LEU A 4 -5.53 -5.18 21.17
C LEU A 4 -5.54 -3.80 20.48
N ILE A 5 -5.25 -2.73 21.22
CA ILE A 5 -5.17 -1.36 20.67
C ILE A 5 -3.92 -1.19 19.79
N PHE A 6 -2.82 -1.88 20.12
CA PHE A 6 -1.61 -1.84 19.32
C PHE A 6 -1.76 -2.64 18.01
N ILE A 7 -2.48 -3.76 18.04
CA ILE A 7 -2.70 -4.62 16.87
C ILE A 7 -3.87 -4.17 16.00
N SER A 8 -4.85 -3.45 16.53
CA SER A 8 -6.01 -2.98 15.75
C SER A 8 -5.66 -2.20 14.48
N PRO A 9 -4.73 -1.21 14.47
CA PRO A 9 -4.35 -0.52 13.24
C PRO A 9 -3.66 -1.45 12.24
N LEU A 10 -2.87 -2.43 12.72
CA LEU A 10 -2.23 -3.42 11.88
C LEU A 10 -3.27 -4.31 11.18
N LEU A 11 -4.24 -4.84 11.93
CA LEU A 11 -5.32 -5.65 11.38
C LEU A 11 -6.16 -4.86 10.37
N LEU A 12 -6.49 -3.61 10.68
CA LEU A 12 -7.25 -2.74 9.79
C LEU A 12 -6.49 -2.49 8.48
N GLY A 13 -5.18 -2.23 8.56
CA GLY A 13 -4.31 -2.07 7.40
C GLY A 13 -4.23 -3.33 6.53
N ILE A 14 -4.06 -4.51 7.16
CA ILE A 14 -4.03 -5.79 6.44
C ILE A 14 -5.35 -6.04 5.72
N LEU A 15 -6.48 -5.89 6.42
CA LEU A 15 -7.80 -6.07 5.81
C LEU A 15 -8.02 -5.11 4.64
N GLY A 16 -7.72 -3.83 4.83
CA GLY A 16 -7.82 -2.82 3.78
C GLY A 16 -6.99 -3.17 2.56
N ASN A 17 -5.74 -3.59 2.75
CA ASN A 17 -4.84 -3.93 1.65
C ASN A 17 -5.27 -5.22 0.93
N VAL A 18 -5.79 -6.21 1.65
CA VAL A 18 -6.36 -7.45 1.06
C VAL A 18 -7.56 -7.11 0.18
N PHE A 19 -8.54 -6.37 0.71
CA PHE A 19 -9.71 -5.95 -0.06
C PHE A 19 -9.30 -5.10 -1.28
N TYR A 20 -8.36 -4.18 -1.10
CA TYR A 20 -7.82 -3.37 -2.18
C TYR A 20 -7.26 -4.23 -3.31
N ASN A 21 -6.41 -5.22 -3.01
CA ASN A 21 -5.82 -6.07 -4.04
C ASN A 21 -6.85 -6.96 -4.75
N VAL A 22 -7.85 -7.47 -4.02
CA VAL A 22 -8.92 -8.32 -4.57
C VAL A 22 -9.87 -7.52 -5.46
N VAL A 23 -10.36 -6.38 -4.98
CA VAL A 23 -11.23 -5.47 -5.76
C VAL A 23 -10.45 -4.85 -6.91
N GLY A 24 -9.18 -4.51 -6.68
CA GLY A 24 -8.27 -3.95 -7.67
C GLY A 24 -8.12 -4.83 -8.92
N LYS A 25 -7.97 -6.16 -8.77
CA LYS A 25 -7.98 -7.08 -9.93
C LYS A 25 -9.31 -7.09 -10.69
N SER A 26 -10.41 -6.86 -9.98
CA SER A 26 -11.74 -6.84 -10.60
C SER A 26 -11.98 -5.55 -11.41
N THR A 27 -11.05 -4.59 -11.36
CA THR A 27 -11.12 -3.35 -12.13
C THR A 27 -11.05 -3.66 -13.63
N PRO A 28 -12.02 -3.21 -14.44
CA PRO A 28 -12.04 -3.48 -15.87
C PRO A 28 -10.80 -2.95 -16.60
N GLU A 29 -10.10 -3.82 -17.33
CA GLU A 29 -8.91 -3.45 -18.13
C GLU A 29 -9.21 -2.41 -19.23
N LYS A 30 -10.48 -2.33 -19.66
CA LYS A 30 -10.93 -1.46 -20.75
C LYS A 30 -11.08 0.02 -20.35
N ILE A 31 -11.18 0.34 -19.06
CA ILE A 31 -11.33 1.73 -18.60
C ILE A 31 -9.96 2.40 -18.58
N ASN A 32 -9.85 3.71 -18.83
CA ASN A 32 -8.58 4.41 -18.65
C ASN A 32 -8.16 4.39 -17.15
N PRO A 33 -6.92 4.00 -16.80
CA PRO A 33 -6.45 3.92 -15.41
C PRO A 33 -6.69 5.20 -14.61
N PHE A 34 -6.44 6.36 -15.22
CA PHE A 34 -6.62 7.66 -14.56
C PHE A 34 -8.09 7.97 -14.28
N VAL A 35 -9.01 7.54 -15.15
CA VAL A 35 -10.46 7.70 -14.93
C VAL A 35 -10.91 6.78 -13.79
N SER A 36 -10.44 5.53 -13.78
CA SER A 36 -10.72 4.61 -12.68
C SER A 36 -10.24 5.17 -11.35
N LEU A 37 -9.01 5.69 -11.31
CA LEU A 37 -8.43 6.30 -10.12
C LEU A 37 -9.18 7.55 -9.67
N ALA A 38 -9.57 8.43 -10.61
CA ALA A 38 -10.35 9.61 -10.29
C ALA A 38 -11.68 9.25 -9.60
N VAL A 39 -12.37 8.21 -10.07
CA VAL A 39 -13.60 7.71 -9.44
C VAL A 39 -13.31 7.11 -8.07
N THR A 40 -12.26 6.30 -7.94
CA THR A 40 -11.84 5.71 -6.65
C THR A 40 -11.52 6.78 -5.62
N TYR A 41 -10.76 7.82 -5.99
CA TYR A 41 -10.43 8.92 -5.08
C TYR A 41 -11.62 9.81 -4.76
N CYS A 42 -12.55 9.99 -5.70
CA CYS A 42 -13.80 10.69 -5.41
C CYS A 42 -14.61 9.95 -4.34
N MET A 43 -14.73 8.62 -4.44
CA MET A 43 -15.37 7.81 -3.40
C MET A 43 -14.59 7.82 -2.09
N ALA A 44 -13.26 7.73 -2.13
CA ALA A 44 -12.43 7.82 -0.94
C ALA A 44 -12.64 9.17 -0.22
N LEU A 45 -12.70 10.27 -0.97
CA LEU A 45 -12.98 11.60 -0.43
C LEU A 45 -14.34 11.65 0.27
N LEU A 46 -15.40 11.12 -0.36
CA LEU A 46 -16.74 11.08 0.23
C LEU A 46 -16.77 10.27 1.53
N VAL A 47 -16.10 9.12 1.56
CA VAL A 47 -15.99 8.30 2.77
C VAL A 47 -15.20 9.02 3.87
N CYS A 48 -14.09 9.68 3.54
CA CYS A 48 -13.31 10.48 4.49
C CYS A 48 -14.13 11.63 5.08
N ILE A 49 -14.91 12.35 4.26
CA ILE A 49 -15.80 13.41 4.72
C ILE A 49 -16.88 12.84 5.65
N ALA A 50 -17.51 11.72 5.28
CA ALA A 50 -18.52 11.07 6.11
C ALA A 50 -17.95 10.64 7.47
N LEU A 51 -16.79 9.99 7.49
CA LEU A 51 -16.10 9.57 8.71
C LEU A 51 -15.67 10.76 9.57
N PHE A 52 -15.20 11.84 8.96
CA PHE A 52 -14.89 13.09 9.66
C PHE A 52 -16.13 13.64 10.36
N LEU A 53 -17.27 13.73 9.66
CA LEU A 53 -18.51 14.25 10.26
C LEU A 53 -19.07 13.37 11.38
N LEU A 54 -18.78 12.06 11.36
CA LEU A 54 -19.19 11.10 12.39
C LEU A 54 -18.26 11.12 13.61
N THR A 55 -16.96 11.36 13.41
CA THR A 55 -15.94 11.23 14.46
C THR A 55 -15.55 12.57 15.08
N SER A 56 -15.54 13.65 14.29
CA SER A 56 -15.10 14.97 14.74
C SER A 56 -16.16 15.65 15.60
N ARG A 57 -15.72 16.12 16.77
CA ARG A 57 -16.56 16.87 17.71
C ARG A 57 -16.90 18.26 17.17
N ASP A 58 -16.00 18.83 16.38
CA ASP A 58 -16.14 20.09 15.66
C ASP A 58 -16.31 19.79 14.17
N LYS A 59 -17.46 20.17 13.59
CA LYS A 59 -17.84 19.81 12.20
C LYS A 59 -17.31 20.79 11.16
N ASN A 60 -16.39 21.68 11.57
CA ASN A 60 -15.81 22.70 10.72
C ASN A 60 -14.72 22.12 9.80
N LEU A 61 -15.14 21.54 8.68
CA LEU A 61 -14.26 20.96 7.66
C LEU A 61 -13.21 21.94 7.13
N LEU A 62 -13.57 23.21 6.93
CA LEU A 62 -12.66 24.26 6.45
C LEU A 62 -11.53 24.55 7.45
N ALA A 63 -11.83 24.50 8.76
CA ALA A 63 -10.82 24.70 9.79
C ALA A 63 -9.85 23.52 9.84
N ALA A 64 -10.37 22.28 9.80
CA ALA A 64 -9.53 21.07 9.75
C ALA A 64 -8.71 20.97 8.44
N ALA A 65 -9.27 21.40 7.32
CA ALA A 65 -8.56 21.46 6.05
C ALA A 65 -7.47 22.56 6.04
N ALA A 66 -7.63 23.63 6.83
CA ALA A 66 -6.60 24.65 7.00
C ALA A 66 -5.40 24.15 7.82
N GLU A 67 -5.60 23.15 8.68
CA GLU A 67 -4.51 22.43 9.36
C GLU A 67 -3.78 21.45 8.44
N ALA A 68 -4.37 21.11 7.29
CA ALA A 68 -3.72 20.23 6.31
C ALA A 68 -2.46 20.92 5.76
N ASN A 69 -1.32 20.29 5.97
CA ASN A 69 -0.02 20.80 5.58
C ASN A 69 0.41 20.29 4.20
N TRP A 70 1.61 20.72 3.77
CA TRP A 70 2.22 20.29 2.50
C TRP A 70 2.34 18.76 2.35
N THR A 71 2.49 17.99 3.45
CA THR A 71 2.56 16.53 3.36
C THR A 71 1.26 15.92 2.87
N SER A 72 0.10 16.52 3.13
CA SER A 72 -1.19 16.00 2.62
C SER A 72 -1.23 16.03 1.09
N TYR A 73 -0.73 17.11 0.48
CA TYR A 73 -0.61 17.23 -0.98
C TYR A 73 0.40 16.25 -1.56
N CYS A 74 1.57 16.12 -0.91
CA CYS A 74 2.61 15.19 -1.35
C CYS A 74 2.14 13.73 -1.27
N LEU A 75 1.45 13.34 -0.18
CA LEU A 75 0.86 12.02 -0.03
C LEU A 75 -0.19 11.72 -1.09
N GLY A 76 -1.03 12.70 -1.46
CA GLY A 76 -2.00 12.55 -2.54
C GLY A 76 -1.33 12.16 -3.87
N VAL A 77 -0.24 12.82 -4.23
CA VAL A 77 0.54 12.46 -5.43
C VAL A 77 1.14 11.06 -5.30
N CYS A 78 1.75 10.73 -4.17
CA CYS A 78 2.35 9.41 -3.94
C CYS A 78 1.33 8.26 -4.08
N ILE A 79 0.11 8.43 -3.57
CA ILE A 79 -0.94 7.39 -3.65
C ILE A 79 -1.36 7.16 -5.11
N VAL A 80 -1.47 8.22 -5.92
CA VAL A 80 -1.76 8.10 -7.36
C VAL A 80 -0.71 7.24 -8.06
N PHE A 81 0.58 7.49 -7.79
CA PHE A 81 1.66 6.66 -8.37
C PHE A 81 1.63 5.22 -7.87
N ALA A 82 1.36 5.02 -6.58
CA ALA A 82 1.26 3.68 -5.99
C ALA A 82 0.13 2.88 -6.65
N ASP A 83 -1.06 3.45 -6.78
CA ASP A 83 -2.21 2.75 -7.36
C ASP A 83 -2.06 2.55 -8.88
N LEU A 84 -1.48 3.54 -9.59
CA LEU A 84 -1.13 3.38 -11.01
C LEU A 84 -0.19 2.19 -11.22
N SER A 85 0.81 2.03 -10.36
CA SER A 85 1.77 0.92 -10.46
C SER A 85 1.08 -0.44 -10.35
N LEU A 86 0.11 -0.59 -9.45
CA LEU A 86 -0.66 -1.82 -9.27
C LEU A 86 -1.59 -2.10 -10.45
N ILE A 87 -2.28 -1.08 -10.97
CA ILE A 87 -3.12 -1.23 -12.17
C ILE A 87 -2.27 -1.68 -13.37
N LEU A 88 -1.10 -1.07 -13.57
CA LEU A 88 -0.18 -1.43 -14.65
C LEU A 88 0.38 -2.85 -14.47
N LEU A 89 0.68 -3.25 -13.23
CA LEU A 89 1.16 -4.59 -12.90
C LEU A 89 0.10 -5.65 -13.22
N PHE A 90 -1.16 -5.42 -12.84
CA PHE A 90 -2.26 -6.34 -13.17
C PHE A 90 -2.54 -6.40 -14.67
N ARG A 91 -2.45 -5.27 -15.39
CA ARG A 91 -2.57 -5.24 -16.86
C ARG A 91 -1.44 -5.95 -17.58
N ALA A 92 -0.25 -6.02 -16.97
CA ALA A 92 0.87 -6.79 -17.50
C ALA A 92 0.66 -8.31 -17.34
N GLY A 93 -0.48 -8.75 -16.81
CA GLY A 93 -0.84 -10.16 -16.65
C GLY A 93 -0.23 -10.82 -15.41
N TRP A 94 0.30 -10.03 -14.47
CA TRP A 94 0.85 -10.58 -13.23
C TRP A 94 -0.26 -11.10 -12.31
N ASP A 95 -0.02 -12.25 -11.69
CA ASP A 95 -0.87 -12.75 -10.63
C ASP A 95 -0.89 -11.79 -9.44
N ILE A 96 -2.07 -11.55 -8.85
CA ILE A 96 -2.20 -10.66 -7.68
C ILE A 96 -1.26 -11.11 -6.58
N SER A 97 -1.24 -12.40 -6.29
CA SER A 97 -0.50 -12.96 -5.17
C SER A 97 1.00 -12.75 -5.33
N ILE A 98 1.55 -12.91 -6.53
CA ILE A 98 2.99 -12.74 -6.76
C ILE A 98 3.33 -11.25 -6.94
N GLY A 99 2.56 -10.52 -7.75
CA GLY A 99 2.80 -9.11 -8.03
C GLY A 99 2.66 -8.21 -6.79
N SER A 100 1.57 -8.33 -6.04
CA SER A 100 1.37 -7.53 -4.82
C SER A 100 2.35 -7.90 -3.70
N LEU A 101 2.75 -9.18 -3.61
CA LEU A 101 3.74 -9.63 -2.64
C LEU A 101 5.12 -9.05 -2.97
N ILE A 102 5.52 -9.08 -4.25
CA ILE A 102 6.80 -8.50 -4.67
C ILE A 102 6.82 -6.98 -4.46
N ALA A 103 5.75 -6.28 -4.85
CA ALA A 103 5.64 -4.85 -4.65
C ALA A 103 5.72 -4.45 -3.17
N ASN A 104 4.97 -5.14 -2.29
CA ASN A 104 4.97 -4.85 -0.86
C ASN A 104 6.31 -5.16 -0.19
N ILE A 105 6.96 -6.28 -0.54
CA ILE A 105 8.28 -6.63 0.02
C ILE A 105 9.34 -5.63 -0.47
N ALA A 106 9.40 -5.35 -1.78
CA ALA A 106 10.35 -4.38 -2.33
C ALA A 106 10.17 -2.99 -1.71
N CYS A 107 8.93 -2.51 -1.60
CA CYS A 107 8.60 -1.26 -0.92
C CYS A 107 9.08 -1.28 0.54
N SER A 108 8.79 -2.35 1.28
CA SER A 108 9.20 -2.49 2.69
C SER A 108 10.72 -2.45 2.86
N VAL A 109 11.49 -3.11 1.98
CA VAL A 109 12.95 -3.09 2.01
C VAL A 109 13.48 -1.67 1.78
N ILE A 110 12.94 -0.94 0.80
CA ILE A 110 13.34 0.44 0.49
C ILE A 110 13.00 1.37 1.66
N VAL A 111 11.80 1.25 2.23
CA VAL A 111 11.37 2.04 3.39
C VAL A 111 12.30 1.80 4.59
N VAL A 112 12.72 0.56 4.83
CA VAL A 112 13.69 0.24 5.89
C VAL A 112 15.03 0.97 5.64
N ILE A 113 15.54 0.97 4.41
CA ILE A 113 16.79 1.68 4.07
C ILE A 113 16.64 3.19 4.32
N ILE A 114 15.51 3.77 3.90
CA ILE A 114 15.20 5.18 4.12
C ILE A 114 15.06 5.50 5.62
N GLY A 115 14.39 4.64 6.39
CA GLY A 115 14.23 4.79 7.85
C GLY A 115 15.58 4.84 8.58
N VAL A 116 16.51 3.97 8.21
CA VAL A 116 17.88 4.00 8.77
C VAL A 116 18.63 5.26 8.35
N CYS A 117 18.61 5.59 7.06
CA CYS A 117 19.48 6.62 6.48
C CYS A 117 19.01 8.06 6.79
N PHE A 118 17.69 8.30 6.77
CA PHE A 118 17.11 9.64 6.93
C PHE A 118 16.47 9.87 8.30
N PHE A 119 15.88 8.84 8.92
CA PHE A 119 15.18 8.98 10.20
C PHE A 119 16.01 8.55 11.41
N GLY A 120 17.22 8.04 11.19
CA GLY A 120 18.13 7.61 12.26
C GLY A 120 17.60 6.41 13.06
N GLU A 121 16.73 5.60 12.46
CA GLU A 121 16.19 4.42 13.13
C GLU A 121 17.30 3.42 13.44
N ASN A 122 17.44 3.05 14.71
CA ASN A 122 18.39 2.04 15.15
C ASN A 122 17.84 0.64 14.85
N ILE A 123 18.32 0.05 13.75
CA ILE A 123 17.96 -1.31 13.34
C ILE A 123 18.99 -2.30 13.91
N THR A 124 18.51 -3.21 14.76
CA THR A 124 19.30 -4.31 15.30
C THR A 124 19.78 -5.25 14.19
N ALA A 125 20.96 -5.85 14.33
CA ALA A 125 21.52 -6.83 13.39
C ALA A 125 20.55 -8.00 13.05
N MET A 126 19.68 -8.38 14.00
CA MET A 126 18.60 -9.37 13.76
C MET A 126 17.52 -8.90 12.77
N LYS A 127 17.18 -7.60 12.76
CA LYS A 127 16.22 -7.06 11.81
C LYS A 127 16.80 -6.98 10.40
N ILE A 128 18.11 -6.67 10.29
CA ILE A 128 18.83 -6.68 9.00
C ILE A 128 18.86 -8.08 8.40
N THR A 129 19.16 -9.10 9.20
CA THR A 129 19.10 -10.50 8.75
C THR A 129 17.69 -10.90 8.32
N GLY A 130 16.65 -10.44 9.03
CA GLY A 130 15.26 -10.62 8.59
C GLY A 130 14.97 -9.99 7.22
N VAL A 131 15.46 -8.77 6.96
CA VAL A 131 15.32 -8.10 5.65
C VAL A 131 16.01 -8.90 4.54
N ILE A 132 17.21 -9.43 4.80
CA ILE A 132 17.94 -10.29 3.85
C ILE A 132 17.14 -11.57 3.56
N VAL A 133 16.60 -12.21 4.59
CA VAL A 133 15.77 -13.43 4.44
C VAL A 133 14.50 -13.13 3.62
N CYS A 134 13.84 -12.00 3.85
CA CYS A 134 12.69 -11.57 3.03
C CYS A 134 13.09 -11.36 1.57
N ALA A 135 14.25 -10.74 1.30
CA ALA A 135 14.75 -10.53 -0.06
C ALA A 135 15.11 -11.86 -0.76
N VAL A 136 15.66 -12.84 -0.02
CA VAL A 136 15.93 -14.18 -0.54
C VAL A 136 14.62 -14.93 -0.83
N GLY A 137 13.65 -14.87 0.08
CA GLY A 137 12.32 -15.46 -0.13
C GLY A 137 11.63 -14.88 -1.37
N LEU A 138 11.76 -13.57 -1.56
CA LEU A 138 11.28 -12.88 -2.75
C LEU A 138 11.94 -13.40 -4.03
N TYR A 139 13.27 -13.56 -4.02
CA TYR A 139 14.02 -14.11 -5.16
C TYR A 139 13.57 -15.53 -5.50
N ILE A 140 13.32 -16.38 -4.50
CA ILE A 140 12.86 -17.75 -4.70
C ILE A 140 11.45 -17.76 -5.30
N ILE A 141 10.52 -16.96 -4.77
CA ILE A 141 9.14 -16.88 -5.28
C ILE A 141 9.11 -16.36 -6.72
N ASN A 142 9.96 -15.39 -7.04
CA ASN A 142 10.07 -14.84 -8.39
C ASN A 142 10.94 -15.68 -9.33
N SER A 143 11.68 -16.67 -8.81
CA SER A 143 12.52 -17.50 -9.67
C SER A 143 11.62 -18.31 -10.60
N PRO A 144 11.79 -18.20 -11.93
CA PRO A 144 10.97 -18.96 -12.87
C PRO A 144 11.17 -20.42 -12.55
N GLU A 145 10.06 -21.14 -12.33
CA GLU A 145 10.07 -22.55 -12.02
C GLU A 145 10.81 -23.28 -13.15
N LYS A 146 12.09 -23.61 -12.97
CA LYS A 146 12.89 -24.42 -13.91
C LYS A 146 12.39 -25.88 -13.99
N ALA A 147 11.13 -26.12 -13.66
CA ALA A 147 10.50 -27.42 -13.51
C ALA A 147 9.22 -27.61 -14.34
N ALA A 148 8.93 -26.77 -15.34
CA ALA A 148 8.29 -27.28 -16.57
C ALA A 148 9.34 -28.06 -17.40
N ARG A 149 9.94 -29.05 -16.75
CA ARG A 149 10.83 -30.05 -17.33
C ARG A 149 9.98 -30.83 -18.33
N LYS A 150 10.38 -30.82 -19.61
CA LYS A 150 10.14 -31.89 -20.59
C LYS A 150 8.87 -32.72 -20.34
N LYS A 151 7.78 -32.39 -21.01
CA LYS A 151 6.86 -33.40 -21.55
C LYS A 151 6.16 -32.82 -22.76
#